data_AF-A0A1J3HW59-F1
#
_entry.id   AF-A0A1J3HW59-F1
#
_cell.length_a   1.000
_cell.length_b   1.000
_cell.length_c   1.000
_cell.angle_alpha   90.00
_cell.angle_beta   90.00
_cell.angle_gamma   90.00
#
_symmetry.space_group_name_H-M   'P 1'
#
loop_
_entity.id
_entity.type
_entity.pdbx_description
1 polymer ?
#
loop_
_entity_poly.entity_id
_entity_poly.type
_entity_poly.pdbx_seq_one_letter_code
_entity_poly.pdbx_strand_id
1 'polypeptide(L)'
;EISVSVISCLVLVCLVKLASKMILSVDTSIEPRDVKGNHSKSVLFEASSLAEELQRLEKNFGKDKWKTLSNVWLGFLFHAASHCDGTTRMELL
;
A
#
# COMPACT_ATOMS: atom_id res chain seq x y z
N GLU A 1 -1.30 34.33 -12.08
CA GLU A 1 -1.29 33.60 -10.80
C GLU A 1 -1.03 32.14 -11.09
N ILE A 2 0.10 31.59 -10.63
CA ILE A 2 0.31 30.13 -10.69
C ILE A 2 -0.67 29.56 -9.68
N SER A 3 -1.82 29.08 -10.15
CA SER A 3 -2.93 28.64 -9.31
C SER A 3 -2.39 27.75 -8.20
N VAL A 4 -2.80 28.04 -6.96
CA VAL A 4 -2.45 27.29 -5.74
C VAL A 4 -2.65 25.77 -5.92
N SER A 5 -3.56 25.39 -6.83
CA SER A 5 -3.79 24.03 -7.31
C SER A 5 -2.56 23.37 -7.97
N VAL A 6 -1.78 24.09 -8.79
CA VAL A 6 -0.55 23.57 -9.43
C VAL A 6 0.54 23.33 -8.40
N ILE A 7 0.71 24.24 -7.44
CA ILE A 7 1.68 24.09 -6.35
C ILE A 7 1.27 22.91 -5.44
N SER A 8 -0.02 22.81 -5.10
CA SER A 8 -0.56 21.68 -4.33
C SER A 8 -0.35 20.34 -5.05
N CYS A 9 -0.66 20.27 -6.35
CA CYS A 9 -0.39 19.09 -7.17
C CYS A 9 1.10 18.74 -7.25
N LEU A 10 1.98 19.73 -7.43
CA LEU A 10 3.43 19.49 -7.45
C LEU A 10 3.94 18.97 -6.10
N VAL A 11 3.47 19.56 -4.99
CA VAL A 11 3.86 19.12 -3.64
C VAL A 11 3.36 17.70 -3.36
N LEU A 12 2.11 17.38 -3.74
CA LEU A 12 1.55 16.04 -3.57
C LEU A 12 2.33 14.99 -4.39
N VAL A 13 2.61 15.28 -5.66
CA VAL A 13 3.37 14.37 -6.54
C VAL A 13 4.81 14.18 -6.03
N CYS A 14 5.46 15.25 -5.57
CA CYS A 14 6.80 15.17 -5.00
C CYS A 14 6.83 14.37 -3.69
N LEU A 15 5.87 14.58 -2.79
CA LEU A 15 5.75 13.83 -1.53
C LEU A 15 5.54 12.34 -1.77
N VAL A 16 4.62 11.97 -2.68
CA VAL A 16 4.38 10.57 -3.03
C VAL A 16 5.65 9.94 -3.58
N LYS A 17 6.37 10.64 -4.46
CA LYS A 17 7.61 10.13 -5.08
C LYS A 17 8.74 9.95 -4.06
N LEU A 18 8.87 10.85 -3.09
CA LEU A 18 9.83 10.72 -1.99
C LEU A 18 9.47 9.57 -1.06
N ALA A 19 8.20 9.45 -0.68
CA ALA A 19 7.70 8.36 0.16
C ALA A 19 7.94 7.00 -0.51
N SER A 20 7.61 6.86 -1.80
CA SER A 20 7.86 5.61 -2.54
C SER A 20 9.34 5.25 -2.59
N LYS A 21 10.24 6.24 -2.80
CA LYS A 21 11.68 5.98 -2.75
C LYS A 21 12.15 5.54 -1.37
N MET A 22 11.63 6.16 -0.32
CA MET A 22 11.99 5.83 1.05
C MET A 22 11.53 4.42 1.44
N ILE A 23 10.30 4.05 1.06
CA ILE A 23 9.76 2.69 1.23
C ILE A 23 10.66 1.67 0.51
N LEU A 24 11.03 1.92 -0.75
CA LEU A 24 11.89 1.02 -1.52
C LEU A 24 13.36 1.00 -1.07
N SER A 25 13.78 1.94 -0.22
CA SER A 25 15.15 1.99 0.29
C SER A 25 15.35 1.23 1.60
N VAL A 26 14.27 0.72 2.18
CA VAL A 26 14.33 -0.10 3.39
C VAL A 26 14.95 -1.45 3.02
N ASP A 27 16.00 -1.86 3.73
CA ASP A 27 16.60 -3.18 3.57
C ASP A 27 15.62 -4.24 4.08
N THR A 28 15.02 -5.00 3.17
CA THR A 28 14.03 -6.04 3.47
C THR A 28 14.65 -7.40 3.78
N SER A 29 15.99 -7.51 3.83
CA SER A 29 16.72 -8.74 4.15
C SER A 29 16.54 -9.25 5.58
N ILE A 30 16.06 -8.39 6.48
CA ILE A 30 15.92 -8.68 7.92
C ILE A 30 14.48 -9.14 8.17
N GLU A 31 14.25 -10.25 8.87
CA GLU A 31 12.87 -10.66 9.17
C GLU A 31 12.16 -9.58 10.01
N PRO A 32 10.89 -9.22 9.71
CA PRO A 32 10.14 -8.23 10.49
C PRO A 32 10.07 -8.54 11.99
N ARG A 33 10.17 -9.83 12.37
CA ARG A 33 10.20 -10.27 13.80
C ARG A 33 11.47 -9.84 14.53
N ASP A 34 12.56 -9.66 13.80
CA ASP A 34 13.89 -9.34 14.34
C ASP A 34 14.10 -7.83 14.45
N VAL A 35 13.23 -7.04 13.82
CA VAL A 35 13.19 -5.59 13.98
C VAL A 35 12.40 -5.24 15.24
N LYS A 36 13.09 -5.00 16.36
CA LYS A 36 12.46 -4.52 17.61
C LYS A 36 11.87 -3.12 17.41
N GLY A 37 10.63 -3.07 16.92
CA GLY A 37 9.93 -1.85 16.52
C GLY A 37 8.46 -1.85 16.93
N ASN A 38 7.83 -0.66 16.87
CA ASN A 38 6.38 -0.52 17.00
C ASN A 38 5.66 -1.07 15.75
N HIS A 39 4.36 -1.30 15.85
CA HIS A 39 3.53 -1.85 14.76
C HIS A 39 3.65 -1.08 13.43
N SER A 40 3.96 0.22 13.45
CA SER A 40 4.16 0.99 12.22
C SER A 40 5.47 0.65 11.50
N LYS A 41 6.52 0.21 12.21
CA LYS A 41 7.77 -0.27 11.59
C LYS A 41 7.60 -1.62 10.90
N SER A 42 6.85 -2.55 11.49
CA SER A 42 6.57 -3.85 10.86
C SER A 42 5.73 -3.70 9.59
N VAL A 43 4.68 -2.86 9.62
CA VAL A 43 3.84 -2.56 8.45
C VAL A 43 4.64 -1.90 7.32
N LEU A 44 5.55 -0.98 7.62
CA LEU A 44 6.43 -0.38 6.62
C LEU A 44 7.30 -1.44 5.93
N PHE A 45 7.80 -2.40 6.70
CA PHE A 45 8.67 -3.48 6.21
C PHE A 45 7.91 -4.44 5.29
N GLU A 46 6.73 -4.86 5.70
CA GLU A 46 5.83 -5.69 4.87
C GLU A 46 5.43 -4.95 3.58
N ALA A 47 5.10 -3.66 3.68
CA ALA A 47 4.77 -2.84 2.50
C ALA A 47 5.96 -2.70 1.54
N SER A 48 7.18 -2.55 2.07
CA SER A 48 8.42 -2.46 1.28
C SER A 48 8.72 -3.77 0.57
N SER A 49 8.62 -4.90 1.29
CA SER A 49 8.80 -6.25 0.72
C SER A 49 7.76 -6.54 -0.37
N LEU A 50 6.48 -6.21 -0.13
CA LEU A 50 5.43 -6.34 -1.14
C LEU A 50 5.71 -5.49 -2.40
N ALA A 51 6.21 -4.26 -2.22
CA ALA A 51 6.55 -3.38 -3.33
C ALA A 51 7.74 -3.89 -4.16
N GLU A 52 8.71 -4.57 -3.53
CA GLU A 52 9.78 -5.28 -4.24
C GLU A 52 9.24 -6.49 -5.03
N GLU A 53 8.39 -7.30 -4.40
CA GLU A 53 7.81 -8.51 -5.01
C GLU A 53 6.97 -8.15 -6.25
N LEU A 54 6.18 -7.08 -6.18
CA LEU A 54 5.41 -6.55 -7.31
C LEU A 54 6.31 -6.06 -8.46
N GLN A 55 7.45 -5.44 -8.15
CA GLN A 55 8.43 -5.06 -9.17
C GLN A 55 9.10 -6.29 -9.80
N ARG A 56 9.39 -7.33 -9.01
CA ARG A 56 9.92 -8.60 -9.52
C ARG A 56 8.91 -9.29 -10.43
N LEU A 57 7.62 -9.28 -10.08
CA LEU A 57 6.55 -9.81 -10.92
C LEU A 57 6.45 -9.09 -12.28
N GLU A 58 6.58 -7.76 -12.27
CA GLU A 58 6.59 -6.95 -13.49
C GLU A 58 7.81 -7.22 -14.35
N LYS A 59 9.02 -7.22 -13.75
CA LYS A 59 10.29 -7.38 -14.48
C LYS A 59 10.55 -8.82 -14.97
N ASN A 60 10.28 -9.82 -14.14
CA ASN A 60 10.69 -11.21 -14.41
C ASN A 60 9.61 -12.01 -15.13
N PHE A 61 8.34 -11.67 -14.94
CA PHE A 61 7.20 -12.43 -15.48
C PHE A 61 6.33 -11.63 -16.44
N GLY A 62 6.66 -10.35 -16.70
CA GLY A 62 5.89 -9.48 -17.59
C GLY A 62 4.46 -9.21 -17.11
N LYS A 63 4.17 -9.44 -15.82
CA LYS A 63 2.83 -9.24 -15.25
C LYS A 63 2.62 -7.79 -14.87
N ASP A 64 1.48 -7.22 -15.24
CA ASP A 64 1.10 -5.89 -14.79
C ASP A 64 0.85 -5.89 -13.26
N LYS A 65 1.76 -5.25 -12.52
CA LYS A 65 1.68 -5.13 -11.06
C LYS A 65 0.40 -4.45 -10.58
N TRP A 66 -0.11 -3.48 -11.34
CA TRP A 66 -1.31 -2.73 -10.97
C TRP A 66 -2.55 -3.60 -11.13
N LYS A 67 -2.57 -4.48 -12.14
CA LYS A 67 -3.61 -5.49 -12.30
C LYS A 67 -3.57 -6.54 -11.19
N THR A 68 -2.39 -6.94 -10.74
CA THR A 68 -2.26 -7.85 -9.58
C THR A 68 -2.76 -7.18 -8.30
N LEU A 69 -2.34 -5.95 -8.04
CA LEU A 69 -2.82 -5.16 -6.91
C LEU A 69 -4.35 -5.00 -6.94
N SER A 70 -4.93 -4.58 -8.07
CA SER A 70 -6.37 -4.34 -8.17
C SER A 70 -7.19 -5.59 -7.88
N ASN A 71 -6.75 -6.76 -8.36
CA ASN A 71 -7.40 -8.04 -8.08
C ASN A 71 -7.37 -8.39 -6.58
N VAL A 72 -6.23 -8.17 -5.91
CA VAL A 72 -6.10 -8.40 -4.46
C VAL A 72 -7.01 -7.46 -3.68
N TRP A 73 -7.01 -6.17 -4.02
CA TRP A 73 -7.88 -5.18 -3.39
C TRP A 73 -9.37 -5.51 -3.60
N LEU A 74 -9.76 -5.92 -4.80
CA LEU A 74 -11.13 -6.38 -5.07
C LEU A 74 -11.49 -7.61 -4.25
N GLY A 75 -10.57 -8.56 -4.09
CA GLY A 75 -10.76 -9.73 -3.22
C GLY A 75 -11.02 -9.33 -1.77
N PHE A 76 -10.22 -8.43 -1.21
CA PHE A 76 -10.42 -7.90 0.14
C PHE A 76 -11.75 -7.15 0.28
N LEU A 77 -12.09 -6.28 -0.69
CA LEU A 77 -13.34 -5.52 -0.68
C LEU A 77 -14.56 -6.43 -0.79
N PHE A 78 -14.53 -7.41 -1.69
CA PHE A 78 -15.60 -8.39 -1.84
C PHE A 78 -15.76 -9.23 -0.59
N HIS A 79 -14.64 -9.72 -0.02
CA HIS A 79 -14.65 -10.46 1.23
C HIS A 79 -15.27 -9.64 2.37
N ALA A 80 -14.85 -8.39 2.54
CA ALA A 80 -15.40 -7.49 3.55
C ALA A 80 -16.89 -7.22 3.31
N ALA A 81 -17.30 -6.95 2.06
CA ALA A 81 -18.70 -6.71 1.71
C ALA A 81 -19.58 -7.94 1.96
N SER A 82 -19.10 -9.15 1.64
CA SER A 82 -19.81 -10.40 1.89
C SER A 82 -19.88 -10.80 3.37
N HIS A 83 -18.98 -10.30 4.20
CA HIS A 83 -18.95 -10.52 5.65
C HIS A 83 -19.49 -9.33 6.45
N CYS A 84 -19.93 -8.26 5.78
CA CYS A 84 -20.76 -7.23 6.40
C CYS A 84 -22.14 -7.84 6.65
N ASP A 85 -22.30 -8.49 7.80
CA ASP A 85 -23.60 -8.96 8.26
C ASP A 85 -24.51 -7.72 8.40
N GLY A 86 -25.56 -7.65 7.59
CA GLY A 86 -26.49 -6.51 7.55
C GLY A 86 -27.20 -6.25 8.89
N THR A 87 -27.02 -7.13 9.86
CA THR A 87 -27.58 -7.14 11.21
C THR A 87 -26.83 -6.27 12.22
N THR A 88 -25.60 -5.80 11.95
CA THR A 88 -24.88 -4.93 12.92
C THR A 88 -25.17 -3.43 12.73
N ARG A 89 -26.38 -3.08 12.24
CA ARG A 89 -26.89 -1.70 12.18
C ARG A 89 -28.31 -1.54 12.73
N MET A 90 -28.75 -2.41 13.64
CA MET A 90 -30.04 -2.28 14.36
C MET A 90 -29.88 -2.38 15.90
N GLU A 91 -28.78 -1.89 16.47
CA GLU A 91 -28.66 -1.73 17.95
C GLU A 91 -28.19 -0.32 18.38
N LEU A 92 -28.13 0.66 17.46
CA LEU A 92 -27.77 2.06 17.78
C LEU A 92 -28.71 3.11 17.14
N LEU A 93 -29.96 2.74 16.86
CA LEU A 93 -31.08 3.66 16.67
C LEU A 93 -32.23 3.21 17.58
#